data_AF-A0A2N5XIA1-F1
#
_entry.id   AF-A0A2N5XIA1-F1
#
_cell.length_a   1.000
_cell.length_b   1.000
_cell.length_c   1.000
_cell.angle_alpha   90.00
_cell.angle_beta   90.00
_cell.angle_gamma   90.00
#
_symmetry.space_group_name_H-M   'P 1'
#
loop_
_entity.id
_entity.type
_entity.pdbx_description
1 polymer ?
#
loop_
_entity_poly.entity_id
_entity_poly.type
_entity_poly.pdbx_seq_one_letter_code
_entity_poly.pdbx_strand_id
1 'polypeptide(L)' 'MQIRLTVLGPRSGQTCDVLVTAPSGTELGAVAGGIAAAAGSGQPVRSPGSAVPLYSDGKRLDPAAPLGRPPLVDG' A
#
# COMPACT_ATOMS: atom_id res chain seq x y z
N MET A 1 6.42 7.51 11.95
CA MET A 1 6.51 6.04 12.03
C MET A 1 7.10 5.51 10.73
N GLN A 2 7.73 4.34 10.79
CA GLN A 2 8.29 3.63 9.65
C GLN A 2 7.81 2.19 9.71
N ILE A 3 7.34 1.66 8.58
CA ILE A 3 6.80 0.31 8.46
C ILE A 3 7.26 -0.29 7.13
N ARG A 4 7.68 -1.55 7.15
CA ARG A 4 7.99 -2.34 5.96
C ARG A 4 6.77 -3.15 5.60
N LEU A 5 6.41 -3.12 4.32
CA LEU A 5 5.29 -3.88 3.77
C LEU A 5 5.80 -4.75 2.64
N THR A 6 5.44 -6.04 2.66
CA THR A 6 5.67 -6.94 1.52
C THR A 6 4.53 -6.79 0.52
N VAL A 7 4.83 -6.34 -0.70
CA VAL A 7 3.81 -6.00 -1.70
C VAL A 7 3.94 -6.93 -2.91
N LEU A 8 2.82 -7.49 -3.35
CA LEU A 8 2.74 -8.29 -4.56
C LEU A 8 2.48 -7.39 -5.79
N GLY A 9 3.41 -7.40 -6.74
CA GLY A 9 3.29 -6.66 -8.00
C GLY A 9 2.19 -7.23 -8.91
N PRO A 10 1.37 -6.40 -9.57
CA PRO A 10 0.16 -6.84 -10.27
C PRO A 10 0.39 -7.62 -11.57
N ARG A 11 1.60 -7.56 -12.16
CA ARG A 11 1.87 -8.16 -13.49
C ARG A 11 2.72 -9.43 -13.44
N SER A 12 3.67 -9.50 -12.51
CA SER A 12 4.66 -10.59 -12.45
C SER A 12 4.47 -11.51 -11.25
N GLY A 13 3.59 -11.16 -10.31
CA GLY A 13 3.50 -11.86 -9.02
C GLY A 13 4.81 -11.76 -8.22
N GLN A 14 5.68 -10.82 -8.57
CA GLN A 14 6.90 -10.57 -7.82
C GLN A 14 6.57 -9.82 -6.54
N THR A 15 7.12 -10.28 -5.43
CA THR A 15 7.06 -9.59 -4.15
C THR A 15 8.19 -8.56 -4.08
N CYS A 16 7.88 -7.36 -3.58
CA CYS A 16 8.86 -6.35 -3.25
C CYS A 16 8.59 -5.79 -1.86
N ASP A 17 9.66 -5.54 -1.11
CA ASP A 17 9.57 -4.87 0.18
C ASP A 17 9.50 -3.36 -0.06
N VAL A 18 8.47 -2.71 0.48
CA VAL A 18 8.27 -1.27 0.40
C VAL A 18 8.40 -0.69 1.80
N LEU A 19 9.31 0.26 1.95
CA LEU A 19 9.45 1.02 3.19
C LEU A 19 8.55 2.26 3.14
N VAL A 20 7.62 2.36 4.09
CA VAL A 20 6.69 3.49 4.21
C VAL A 20 7.06 4.31 5.43
N THR A 21 7.39 5.59 5.19
CA THR A 21 7.64 6.58 6.24
C THR A 21 6.52 7.60 6.25
N ALA A 22 5.72 7.60 7.32
CA ALA A 22 4.55 8.47 7.45
C ALA A 22 4.27 8.82 8.93
N PRO A 23 3.47 9.84 9.25
CA PRO A 23 2.98 10.07 10.62
C PRO A 23 2.20 8.88 11.18
N SER A 24 2.19 8.71 12.51
CA SER A 24 1.41 7.67 13.17
C SER A 24 -0.09 7.81 12.89
N GLY A 25 -0.74 6.73 12.48
CA GLY A 25 -2.17 6.74 12.14
C GLY A 25 -2.49 7.31 10.76
N THR A 26 -1.49 7.44 9.88
CA THR A 26 -1.72 7.74 8.46
C THR A 26 -2.61 6.67 7.84
N GLU A 27 -3.62 7.10 7.10
CA GLU A 27 -4.53 6.23 6.36
C GLU A 27 -3.81 5.55 5.18
N LEU A 28 -4.14 4.28 4.94
CA LEU A 28 -3.58 3.50 3.84
C LEU A 28 -3.75 4.18 2.47
N GLY A 29 -4.90 4.81 2.23
CA GLY A 29 -5.22 5.49 0.98
C GLY A 29 -4.24 6.62 0.63
N ALA A 30 -3.66 7.28 1.64
CA ALA A 30 -2.70 8.35 1.44
C ALA A 30 -1.35 7.86 0.88
N VAL A 31 -0.98 6.61 1.16
CA VAL A 31 0.29 6.01 0.70
C VAL A 31 0.12 5.01 -0.43
N ALA A 32 -1.12 4.62 -0.77
CA ALA A 32 -1.42 3.57 -1.74
C ALA A 32 -0.83 3.82 -3.14
N GLY A 33 -0.82 5.08 -3.60
CA GLY A 33 -0.21 5.44 -4.88
C GLY A 33 1.31 5.25 -4.89
N GLY A 34 2.00 5.61 -3.79
CA GLY A 34 3.44 5.40 -3.63
C GLY A 34 3.80 3.93 -3.57
N ILE A 35 3.00 3.13 -2.85
CA ILE A 35 3.14 1.67 -2.79
C ILE A 35 2.98 1.05 -4.18
N ALA A 36 1.94 1.44 -4.91
CA ALA A 36 1.69 0.93 -6.26
C ALA A 36 2.81 1.27 -7.25
N ALA A 37 3.39 2.47 -7.13
CA ALA A 37 4.54 2.88 -7.93
C ALA A 37 5.79 2.03 -7.60
N ALA A 38 6.07 1.82 -6.31
CA ALA A 38 7.19 0.99 -5.87
C ALA A 38 7.06 -0.48 -6.32
N ALA A 39 5.83 -1.01 -6.33
CA ALA A 39 5.52 -2.37 -6.79
C ALA A 39 5.55 -2.54 -8.33
N GLY A 40 6.00 -1.52 -9.08
CA GLY A 40 6.15 -1.63 -10.53
C GLY A 40 4.83 -1.74 -11.30
N SER A 41 3.70 -1.33 -10.70
CA SER A 41 2.40 -1.38 -11.39
C SER A 41 2.37 -0.51 -12.65
N GLY A 42 3.28 0.47 -12.76
CA GLY A 42 3.41 1.37 -13.91
C GLY A 42 2.13 2.15 -14.21
N GLN A 43 1.14 2.12 -13.32
CA GLN A 43 -0.05 2.93 -13.42
C GLN A 43 0.32 4.31 -12.87
N PRO A 44 0.44 5.35 -13.73
CA PRO A 44 0.36 6.71 -13.22
C PRO A 44 -0.94 6.81 -12.42
N VAL A 45 -0.96 7.59 -11.35
CA VAL A 45 -2.18 7.95 -10.60
C VAL A 45 -3.18 8.54 -11.61
N ARG A 46 -3.99 7.68 -12.24
CA ARG A 46 -5.00 8.08 -13.21
C ARG A 46 -6.17 8.54 -12.35
N SER A 47 -6.20 9.85 -12.17
CA SER A 47 -7.20 10.65 -11.49
C SER A 47 -6.95 10.88 -10.01
N PRO A 48 -6.85 12.16 -9.57
CA PRO A 48 -6.94 12.50 -8.16
C PRO A 48 -8.34 12.04 -7.67
N GLY A 49 -8.36 11.06 -6.77
CA GLY A 49 -9.60 10.46 -6.24
C GLY A 49 -9.79 8.96 -6.53
N SER A 50 -9.02 8.37 -7.45
CA SER A 50 -9.00 6.91 -7.63
C SER A 50 -7.89 6.30 -6.77
N ALA A 51 -8.22 5.91 -5.53
CA ALA A 51 -7.28 5.20 -4.67
C ALA A 51 -6.97 3.82 -5.26
N VAL A 52 -5.69 3.48 -5.40
CA VAL A 52 -5.27 2.14 -5.84
C VAL A 52 -5.79 1.12 -4.83
N PRO A 53 -6.64 0.16 -5.23
CA PRO A 53 -7.15 -0.84 -4.31
C PRO A 53 -6.03 -1.78 -3.89
N LEU A 54 -5.77 -1.86 -2.59
CA LEU A 54 -4.81 -2.78 -2.01
C LEU A 54 -5.55 -3.96 -1.38
N TYR A 55 -4.89 -5.12 -1.39
CA TYR A 55 -5.47 -6.37 -0.91
C TYR A 55 -4.49 -7.06 0.04
N SER A 56 -5.04 -7.76 1.03
CA SER A 56 -4.32 -8.68 1.90
C SER A 56 -5.17 -9.93 2.07
N ASP A 57 -4.58 -11.12 1.94
CA ASP A 57 -5.28 -12.42 2.01
C ASP A 57 -6.56 -12.51 1.15
N GLY A 58 -6.53 -11.92 -0.05
CA GLY A 58 -7.68 -11.88 -0.96
C GLY A 58 -8.82 -10.93 -0.54
N LYS A 59 -8.66 -10.20 0.57
CA LYS A 59 -9.61 -9.17 1.03
C LYS A 59 -9.12 -7.79 0.66
N ARG A 60 -10.03 -6.94 0.19
CA ARG A 60 -9.73 -5.53 -0.05
C ARG A 60 -9.50 -4.83 1.28
N LEU A 61 -8.39 -4.12 1.38
CA LEU A 61 -8.08 -3.30 2.54
C LEU A 61 -8.91 -2.01 2.53
N ASP A 62 -9.34 -1.60 3.71
CA ASP A 62 -10.00 -0.31 3.90
C ASP A 62 -8.96 0.82 3.69
N PRO A 63 -9.18 1.75 2.74
CA PRO A 63 -8.27 2.87 2.54
C PRO A 63 -8.15 3.78 3.77
N ALA A 64 -9.14 3.81 4.67
CA ALA A 64 -9.08 4.57 5.92
C ALA A 64 -8.38 3.80 7.06
N ALA A 65 -7.94 2.56 6.83
CA ALA A 65 -7.23 1.79 7.85
C ALA A 65 -5.90 2.47 8.21
N PRO A 66 -5.61 2.66 9.51
CA PRO A 66 -4.37 3.27 9.96
C PRO A 66 -3.19 2.30 9.82
N LEU A 67 -2.08 2.80 9.29
CA LEU A 67 -0.81 2.06 9.27
C LEU A 67 -0.29 1.82 10.70
N GLY A 68 0.38 0.68 10.90
CA GLY A 68 1.02 0.29 12.17
C GLY A 68 0.07 -0.39 13.16
N ARG A 69 -1.15 -0.72 12.74
CA ARG A 69 -2.13 -1.50 13.52
C ARG A 69 -2.61 -2.67 12.68
N PRO A 70 -2.99 -3.80 13.29
CA PRO A 70 -3.58 -4.91 12.55
C PRO A 70 -4.74 -4.42 11.65
N PRO A 71 -4.78 -4.80 10.36
CA PRO A 71 -3.93 -5.82 9.71
C PRO A 71 -2.60 -5.31 9.11
N LEU A 72 -2.31 -4.01 9.18
CA LEU A 72 -1.17 -3.35 8.51
C LEU A 72 -0.04 -3.08 9.51
N VAL A 73 0.62 -4.15 9.95
CA VAL A 73 1.77 -4.09 10.85
C VAL A 73 3.07 -4.29 10.06
N ASP A 74 4.21 -3.98 10.69
CA ASP A 74 5.53 -4.14 10.09
C ASP A 74 5.83 -5.62 9.81
N GLY A 75 6.13 -5.95 8.55
CA GLY A 75 6.37 -7.33 8.07
C GLY A 75 5.77 -7.63 6.71
#